data_AF-A0A485LMJ5-F1
#
_entry.id   AF-A0A485LMJ5-F1
#
_cell.length_a   1.000
_cell.length_b   1.000
_cell.length_c   1.000
_cell.angle_alpha   90.00
_cell.angle_beta   90.00
_cell.angle_gamma   90.00
#
_symmetry.space_group_name_H-M   'P 1'
#
loop_
_entity.id
_entity.type
_entity.pdbx_description
1 polymer ?
#
loop_
_entity_poly.entity_id
_entity_poly.type
_entity_poly.pdbx_seq_one_letter_code
_entity_poly.pdbx_strand_id
1 'polypeptide(L)'
;MSSGCPPCDGCGLWNPPTFARCFHCQKTSSLDDKTKVKLLYEQVLAFQSKYAEIQDISHDTKVEDEILRLRLDLQAKDEQREAIEMELHAAKKDNERHVGEMEAAQRAREALERALHEAKEAHERELSNAQRVWAATAAAARHQYEKDVCELTDRIDCLVKGRHDKDTKLAPDTNQAGHGGAKAAVGQEGDRRHSMAADKKTTTRQQRKSTFAKLHAQFDGVKDEPGHNKGGARPTAPTPVSPLPLPLASDGKFKWSDGHLHRAPERWRCPEATCKTLWCYWFRGDVVNQIGPFQFLKASDVDHIDSRNLLARGRAVMEQLIKIAMAGLNVPSIEHIASTHSSEFMAIFDRSFDILVGKTRDGNLTHDGFETINPDQVAYYTYATVYEIMMKANKKRKCRAS
;
A
#
# COMPACT_ATOMS: atom_id res chain seq x y z
N MET A 1 -0.14 -1.10 -78.13
CA MET A 1 -0.92 -1.04 -79.38
C MET A 1 -1.78 -2.29 -79.46
N SER A 2 -3.09 -2.16 -79.27
CA SER A 2 -4.02 -3.29 -79.25
C SER A 2 -4.34 -3.70 -80.69
N SER A 3 -3.65 -4.70 -81.22
CA SER A 3 -4.03 -5.39 -82.46
C SER A 3 -5.30 -6.20 -82.19
N GLY A 4 -6.44 -5.53 -82.17
CA GLY A 4 -7.74 -6.18 -82.02
C GLY A 4 -7.97 -7.13 -83.18
N CYS A 5 -8.14 -8.42 -82.90
CA CYS A 5 -8.56 -9.38 -83.91
C CYS A 5 -9.88 -8.94 -84.55
N PRO A 6 -10.06 -9.17 -85.86
CA PRO A 6 -11.29 -8.83 -86.54
C PRO A 6 -12.47 -9.63 -85.97
N PRO A 7 -13.67 -9.03 -85.86
CA PRO A 7 -14.87 -9.74 -85.44
C PRO A 7 -15.18 -10.88 -86.42
N CYS A 8 -15.82 -11.95 -85.94
CA CYS A 8 -16.17 -13.08 -86.79
C CYS A 8 -17.11 -12.67 -87.92
N ASP A 9 -16.75 -12.92 -89.18
CA ASP A 9 -17.56 -12.60 -90.37
C ASP A 9 -18.98 -13.20 -90.33
N GLY A 10 -19.19 -14.26 -89.54
CA GLY A 10 -20.48 -14.92 -89.42
C GLY A 10 -21.44 -14.31 -88.40
N CYS A 11 -20.95 -13.71 -87.32
CA CYS A 11 -21.81 -13.23 -86.21
C CYS A 11 -21.39 -11.89 -85.59
N GLY A 12 -20.31 -11.28 -86.06
CA GLY A 12 -19.80 -10.00 -85.56
C GLY A 12 -19.18 -10.08 -84.15
N LEU A 13 -19.25 -11.22 -83.47
CA LEU A 13 -18.68 -11.40 -82.14
C LEU A 13 -17.19 -11.74 -82.20
N TRP A 14 -16.47 -11.27 -81.18
CA TRP A 14 -15.03 -11.44 -81.07
C TRP A 14 -14.69 -12.92 -80.84
N ASN A 15 -13.88 -13.51 -81.73
CA ASN A 15 -13.43 -14.89 -81.58
C ASN A 15 -11.91 -14.90 -81.36
N PRO A 16 -11.40 -15.48 -80.26
CA PRO A 16 -9.97 -15.60 -80.06
C PRO A 16 -9.34 -16.39 -81.22
N PRO A 17 -8.20 -15.93 -81.78
CA PRO A 17 -7.59 -16.53 -82.98
C PRO A 17 -7.11 -17.97 -82.79
N THR A 18 -7.12 -18.49 -81.56
CA THR A 18 -6.72 -19.85 -81.22
C THR A 18 -7.78 -20.91 -81.54
N PHE A 19 -9.03 -20.54 -81.80
CA PHE A 19 -10.11 -21.50 -82.07
C PHE A 19 -10.49 -21.54 -83.55
N ALA A 20 -10.41 -22.73 -84.15
CA ALA A 20 -10.70 -22.96 -85.57
C ALA A 20 -12.18 -22.72 -85.97
N ARG A 21 -13.08 -22.63 -84.98
CA ARG A 21 -14.49 -22.29 -85.16
C ARG A 21 -14.84 -21.14 -84.23
N CYS A 22 -15.70 -20.25 -84.70
CA CYS A 22 -16.29 -19.27 -83.81
C CYS A 22 -17.13 -19.97 -82.75
N PHE A 23 -16.88 -19.68 -81.47
CA PHE A 23 -17.66 -20.24 -80.36
C PHE A 23 -19.17 -19.99 -80.49
N HIS A 24 -19.56 -18.86 -81.09
CA HIS A 24 -20.96 -18.47 -81.19
C HIS A 24 -21.66 -19.00 -82.44
N CYS A 25 -21.05 -18.94 -83.62
CA CYS A 25 -21.72 -19.34 -84.86
C CYS A 25 -21.25 -20.67 -85.43
N GLN A 26 -20.25 -21.31 -84.83
CA GLN A 26 -19.60 -22.56 -85.25
C GLN A 26 -19.07 -22.59 -86.70
N LYS A 27 -19.19 -21.49 -87.46
CA LYS A 27 -18.60 -21.38 -88.79
C LYS A 27 -17.09 -21.48 -88.64
N THR A 28 -16.50 -22.40 -89.39
CA THR A 28 -15.06 -22.50 -89.58
C THR A 28 -14.63 -21.24 -90.30
N SER A 29 -13.96 -20.32 -89.58
CA SER A 29 -13.30 -19.21 -90.24
C SER A 29 -12.27 -19.82 -91.18
N SER A 30 -12.40 -19.59 -92.49
CA SER A 30 -11.45 -20.07 -93.50
C SER A 30 -10.17 -19.23 -93.46
N LEU A 31 -9.60 -19.07 -92.28
CA LEU A 31 -8.23 -18.63 -92.13
C LEU A 31 -7.35 -19.74 -92.68
N ASP A 32 -6.69 -19.44 -93.79
CA ASP A 32 -5.68 -20.31 -94.40
C ASP A 32 -4.67 -20.75 -93.34
N ASP A 33 -4.24 -22.02 -93.39
CA ASP A 33 -3.43 -22.62 -92.32
C ASP A 33 -2.09 -21.88 -92.13
N LYS A 34 -1.57 -21.25 -93.19
CA LYS A 34 -0.41 -20.35 -93.13
C LYS A 34 -0.64 -19.17 -92.17
N THR A 35 -1.85 -18.63 -92.14
CA THR A 35 -2.22 -17.50 -91.27
C THR A 35 -2.36 -17.95 -89.82
N LYS A 36 -2.90 -19.16 -89.57
CA LYS A 36 -2.98 -19.74 -88.22
C LYS A 36 -1.60 -20.01 -87.64
N VAL A 37 -0.70 -20.60 -88.42
CA VAL A 37 0.69 -20.85 -88.01
C VAL A 37 1.39 -19.53 -87.70
N LYS A 38 1.17 -18.49 -88.51
CA LYS A 38 1.72 -17.15 -88.26
C LYS A 38 1.23 -16.56 -86.93
N LEU A 39 -0.08 -16.64 -86.64
CA LEU A 39 -0.65 -16.14 -85.39
C LEU A 39 -0.15 -16.92 -84.16
N LEU A 40 -0.02 -18.24 -84.26
CA LEU A 40 0.55 -19.06 -83.19
C LEU A 40 2.03 -18.71 -82.95
N TYR A 41 2.80 -18.48 -84.02
CA TYR A 41 4.20 -18.06 -83.90
C TYR A 41 4.32 -16.68 -83.24
N GLU A 42 3.51 -15.71 -83.66
CA GLU A 42 3.44 -14.38 -83.03
C GLU A 42 3.03 -14.47 -81.55
N GLN A 43 2.10 -15.36 -81.20
CA GLN A 43 1.68 -15.59 -79.83
C GLN A 43 2.79 -16.24 -78.98
N VAL A 44 3.51 -17.23 -79.53
CA VAL A 44 4.67 -17.85 -78.86
C VAL A 44 5.78 -16.83 -78.63
N LEU A 45 6.08 -15.98 -79.62
CA LEU A 45 7.05 -14.89 -79.46
C LEU A 45 6.62 -13.88 -78.39
N ALA A 46 5.33 -13.52 -78.35
CA ALA A 46 4.80 -12.64 -77.31
C ALA A 46 4.91 -13.27 -75.90
N PHE A 47 4.69 -14.57 -75.78
CA PHE A 47 4.91 -15.30 -74.52
C PHE A 47 6.39 -15.37 -74.15
N GLN A 48 7.28 -15.66 -75.10
CA GLN A 48 8.72 -15.68 -74.85
C GLN A 48 9.25 -14.31 -74.42
N SER A 49 8.78 -13.22 -75.05
CA SER A 49 9.12 -11.86 -74.65
C SER A 49 8.65 -11.55 -73.22
N LYS A 50 7.41 -11.92 -72.87
CA LYS A 50 6.90 -11.74 -71.50
C LYS A 50 7.65 -12.58 -70.47
N TYR A 51 8.05 -13.80 -70.83
CA TYR A 51 8.86 -14.64 -69.95
C TYR A 51 10.25 -14.04 -69.73
N ALA A 52 10.87 -13.47 -70.76
CA ALA A 52 12.14 -12.75 -70.63
C ALA A 52 12.00 -11.52 -69.73
N GLU A 53 10.93 -10.73 -69.87
CA GLU A 53 10.64 -9.59 -68.98
C GLU A 53 10.46 -10.03 -67.51
N ILE A 54 9.73 -11.12 -67.26
CA ILE A 54 9.55 -11.67 -65.91
C ILE A 54 10.87 -12.20 -65.35
N GLN A 55 11.71 -12.79 -66.20
CA GLN A 55 13.01 -13.32 -65.80
C GLN A 55 14.02 -12.21 -65.51
N ASP A 56 13.95 -11.07 -66.21
CA ASP A 56 14.73 -9.87 -65.89
C ASP A 56 14.25 -9.22 -64.58
N ILE A 57 12.94 -9.22 -64.29
CA ILE A 57 12.41 -8.78 -62.98
C ILE A 57 12.86 -9.73 -61.86
N SER A 58 13.00 -11.03 -62.14
CA SER A 58 13.54 -12.02 -61.20
C SER A 58 15.02 -11.81 -60.88
N HIS A 59 15.75 -11.07 -61.71
CA HIS A 59 17.13 -10.65 -61.46
C HIS A 59 17.24 -9.16 -61.12
N ASP A 60 16.13 -8.51 -60.74
CA ASP A 60 16.17 -7.16 -60.20
C ASP A 60 16.89 -7.23 -58.84
N THR A 61 18.19 -6.91 -58.86
CA THR A 61 19.11 -6.95 -57.72
C THR A 61 18.57 -6.18 -56.52
N LYS A 62 17.67 -5.22 -56.75
CA LYS A 62 16.97 -4.49 -55.69
C LYS A 62 16.08 -5.39 -54.82
N VAL A 63 15.41 -6.37 -55.40
CA VAL A 63 14.56 -7.31 -54.66
C VAL A 63 15.42 -8.24 -53.82
N GLU A 64 16.55 -8.72 -54.36
CA GLU A 64 17.50 -9.55 -53.62
C GLU A 64 18.15 -8.78 -52.46
N ASP A 65 18.54 -7.53 -52.68
CA ASP A 65 19.09 -6.63 -51.66
C ASP A 65 18.06 -6.35 -50.54
N GLU A 66 16.79 -6.14 -50.90
CA GLU A 66 15.72 -5.94 -49.91
C GLU A 66 15.45 -7.21 -49.10
N ILE A 67 15.43 -8.38 -49.74
CA ILE A 67 15.31 -9.68 -49.06
C ILE A 67 16.49 -9.88 -48.09
N LEU A 68 17.72 -9.57 -48.51
CA LEU A 68 18.90 -9.68 -47.65
C LEU A 68 18.81 -8.71 -46.47
N ARG A 69 18.40 -7.46 -46.70
CA ARG A 69 18.19 -6.47 -45.63
C ARG A 69 17.15 -6.95 -44.62
N LEU A 70 16.02 -7.48 -45.08
CA LEU A 70 14.97 -7.99 -44.20
C LEU A 70 15.44 -9.23 -43.41
N ARG A 71 16.24 -10.11 -44.00
CA ARG A 71 16.84 -11.24 -43.28
C ARG A 71 17.78 -10.78 -42.16
N LEU A 72 18.63 -9.78 -42.43
CA LEU A 72 19.51 -9.21 -41.42
C LEU A 72 18.73 -8.49 -40.30
N ASP A 73 17.66 -7.76 -40.63
CA ASP A 73 16.78 -7.12 -39.64
C ASP A 73 16.04 -8.16 -38.77
N LEU A 74 15.56 -9.26 -39.37
CA LEU A 74 14.94 -10.36 -38.63
C LEU A 74 15.95 -11.02 -37.68
N GLN A 75 17.16 -11.31 -38.15
CA GLN A 75 18.22 -11.88 -37.31
C GLN A 75 18.57 -10.95 -36.15
N ALA A 76 18.73 -9.65 -36.40
CA ALA A 76 19.01 -8.67 -35.35
C ALA A 76 17.89 -8.60 -34.29
N LYS A 77 16.63 -8.74 -34.72
CA LYS A 77 15.48 -8.80 -33.80
C LYS A 77 15.40 -10.11 -33.01
N ASP A 78 15.78 -11.22 -33.62
CA ASP A 78 15.89 -12.51 -32.92
C ASP A 78 16.96 -12.44 -31.82
N GLU A 79 18.12 -11.85 -32.11
CA GLU A 79 19.19 -11.61 -31.12
C GLU A 79 18.72 -10.68 -29.99
N GLN A 80 17.96 -9.62 -30.31
CA GLN A 80 17.35 -8.74 -29.30
C GLN A 80 16.32 -9.47 -28.43
N ARG A 81 15.49 -10.34 -29.01
CA ARG A 81 14.53 -11.15 -28.26
C ARG A 81 15.25 -12.07 -27.28
N GLU A 82 16.28 -12.77 -27.73
CA GLU A 82 17.07 -13.67 -26.88
C GLU A 82 17.76 -12.92 -25.73
N ALA A 83 18.29 -11.72 -25.98
CA ALA A 83 18.86 -10.87 -24.95
C ALA A 83 17.82 -10.47 -23.88
N ILE A 84 16.63 -10.05 -24.29
CA ILE A 84 15.53 -9.69 -23.38
C ILE A 84 15.06 -10.92 -22.57
N GLU A 85 14.95 -12.09 -23.20
CA GLU A 85 14.59 -13.34 -22.51
C GLU A 85 15.63 -13.72 -21.44
N MET A 86 16.92 -13.55 -21.73
CA MET A 86 17.99 -13.77 -20.77
C MET A 86 17.93 -12.79 -19.58
N GLU A 87 17.70 -11.50 -19.84
CA GLU A 87 17.52 -10.48 -18.80
C GLU A 87 16.29 -10.77 -17.92
N LEU A 88 15.17 -11.18 -18.54
CA LEU A 88 13.95 -11.56 -17.84
C LEU A 88 14.19 -12.76 -16.91
N HIS A 89 14.94 -13.77 -17.37
CA HIS A 89 15.30 -14.92 -16.55
C HIS A 89 16.22 -14.53 -15.38
N ALA A 90 17.20 -13.65 -15.61
CA ALA A 90 18.06 -13.13 -14.54
C ALA A 90 17.26 -12.35 -13.49
N ALA A 91 16.37 -11.45 -13.93
CA ALA A 91 15.48 -10.69 -13.04
C ALA A 91 14.54 -11.60 -12.24
N LYS A 92 14.02 -12.67 -12.86
CA LYS A 92 13.19 -13.67 -12.16
C LYS A 92 13.96 -14.36 -11.04
N LYS A 93 15.20 -14.78 -11.30
CA LYS A 93 16.07 -15.43 -10.31
C LYS A 93 16.41 -14.48 -9.14
N ASP A 94 16.63 -13.21 -9.43
CA ASP A 94 16.88 -12.20 -8.41
C ASP A 94 15.63 -11.94 -7.56
N ASN A 95 14.44 -11.89 -8.17
CA ASN A 95 13.19 -11.80 -7.43
C ASN A 95 12.96 -13.03 -6.52
N GLU A 96 13.26 -14.23 -7.00
CA GLU A 96 13.19 -15.46 -6.18
C GLU A 96 14.15 -15.38 -4.97
N ARG A 97 15.37 -14.84 -5.16
CA ARG A 97 16.30 -14.58 -4.05
C ARG A 97 15.72 -13.59 -3.05
N HIS A 98 15.16 -12.47 -3.50
CA HIS A 98 14.56 -11.47 -2.62
C HIS A 98 13.34 -11.98 -1.85
N VAL A 99 12.51 -12.82 -2.48
CA VAL A 99 11.41 -13.50 -1.78
C VAL A 99 11.97 -14.40 -0.67
N GLY A 100 13.03 -15.17 -0.94
CA GLY A 100 13.70 -16.00 0.07
C GLY A 100 14.28 -15.18 1.24
N GLU A 101 14.91 -14.04 0.95
CA GLU A 101 15.43 -13.10 1.96
C GLU A 101 14.31 -12.51 2.82
N MET A 102 13.19 -12.11 2.20
CA MET A 102 12.03 -11.57 2.88
C MET A 102 11.39 -12.60 3.81
N GLU A 103 11.24 -13.85 3.35
CA GLU A 103 10.74 -14.94 4.19
C GLU A 103 11.68 -15.26 5.36
N ALA A 104 12.99 -15.22 5.15
CA ALA A 104 13.98 -15.40 6.22
C ALA A 104 13.88 -14.29 7.25
N ALA A 105 13.72 -13.03 6.81
CA ALA A 105 13.50 -11.89 7.69
C ALA A 105 12.20 -12.01 8.49
N GLN A 106 11.11 -12.47 7.86
CA GLN A 106 9.83 -12.72 8.53
C GLN A 106 9.96 -13.79 9.62
N ARG A 107 10.62 -14.92 9.33
CA ARG A 107 10.91 -15.96 10.34
C ARG A 107 11.76 -15.44 11.50
N ALA A 108 12.76 -14.60 11.21
CA ALA A 108 13.59 -13.98 12.24
C ALA A 108 12.78 -13.03 13.13
N ARG A 109 11.87 -12.25 12.55
CA ARG A 109 10.95 -11.38 13.28
C ARG A 109 10.03 -12.18 14.21
N GLU A 110 9.41 -13.24 13.71
CA GLU A 110 8.55 -14.12 14.52
C GLU A 110 9.32 -14.78 15.67
N ALA A 111 10.57 -15.17 15.44
CA ALA A 111 11.44 -15.69 16.49
C ALA A 111 11.74 -14.64 17.58
N LEU A 112 12.00 -13.39 17.18
CA LEU A 112 12.19 -12.28 18.13
C LEU A 112 10.91 -11.96 18.91
N GLU A 113 9.75 -11.98 18.26
CA GLU A 113 8.46 -11.77 18.93
C GLU A 113 8.17 -12.87 19.97
N ARG A 114 8.48 -14.14 19.65
CA ARG A 114 8.41 -15.25 20.63
C ARG A 114 9.37 -15.05 21.80
N ALA A 115 10.64 -14.74 21.53
CA ALA A 115 11.63 -14.51 22.58
C ALA A 115 11.25 -13.33 23.49
N LEU A 116 10.67 -12.27 22.92
CA LEU A 116 10.16 -11.13 23.69
C LEU A 116 8.99 -11.55 24.59
N HIS A 117 8.09 -12.41 24.11
CA HIS A 117 6.98 -12.93 24.91
C HIS A 117 7.49 -13.78 26.08
N GLU A 118 8.38 -14.73 25.83
CA GLU A 118 9.01 -15.56 26.87
C GLU A 118 9.74 -14.71 27.92
N ALA A 119 10.45 -13.66 27.49
CA ALA A 119 11.13 -12.73 28.39
C ALA A 119 10.15 -11.95 29.27
N LYS A 120 8.99 -11.55 28.73
CA LYS A 120 7.93 -10.89 29.50
C LYS A 120 7.34 -11.82 30.56
N GLU A 121 7.02 -13.07 30.19
CA GLU A 121 6.51 -14.06 31.14
C GLU A 121 7.53 -14.41 32.23
N ALA A 122 8.82 -14.48 31.88
CA ALA A 122 9.88 -14.68 32.86
C ALA A 122 9.95 -13.50 33.85
N HIS A 123 9.88 -12.27 33.34
CA HIS A 123 9.88 -11.08 34.19
C HIS A 123 8.64 -11.00 35.11
N GLU A 124 7.46 -11.35 34.60
CA GLU A 124 6.23 -11.40 35.40
C GLU A 124 6.32 -12.45 36.51
N ARG A 125 6.90 -13.63 36.22
CA ARG A 125 7.19 -14.66 37.24
C ARG A 125 8.16 -14.14 38.31
N GLU A 126 9.20 -13.42 37.91
CA GLU A 126 10.14 -12.79 38.87
C GLU A 126 9.44 -11.76 39.76
N LEU A 127 8.60 -10.90 39.19
CA LEU A 127 7.82 -9.91 39.94
C LEU A 127 6.86 -10.59 40.93
N SER A 128 6.14 -11.62 40.49
CA SER A 128 5.24 -12.39 41.36
C SER A 128 5.99 -13.06 42.51
N ASN A 129 7.15 -13.67 42.24
CA ASN A 129 8.02 -14.25 43.27
C ASN A 129 8.54 -13.19 44.25
N ALA A 130 9.00 -12.04 43.75
CA ALA A 130 9.45 -10.93 44.59
C ALA A 130 8.32 -10.40 45.49
N GLN A 131 7.09 -10.29 44.96
CA GLN A 131 5.92 -9.89 45.73
C GLN A 131 5.58 -10.90 46.83
N ARG A 132 5.66 -12.20 46.54
CA ARG A 132 5.47 -13.27 47.54
C ARG A 132 6.51 -13.21 48.65
N VAL A 133 7.79 -13.05 48.30
CA VAL A 133 8.88 -12.91 49.28
C VAL A 133 8.66 -11.68 50.16
N TRP A 134 8.37 -10.54 49.55
CA TRP A 134 8.09 -9.30 50.29
C TRP A 134 6.90 -9.45 51.25
N ALA A 135 5.80 -10.06 50.80
CA ALA A 135 4.63 -10.31 51.63
C ALA A 135 4.94 -11.25 52.81
N ALA A 136 5.75 -12.29 52.59
CA ALA A 136 6.20 -13.20 53.65
C ALA A 136 7.09 -12.48 54.67
N THR A 137 8.05 -11.66 54.21
CA THR A 137 8.90 -10.85 55.10
C THR A 137 8.07 -9.85 55.91
N ALA A 138 7.09 -9.19 55.30
CA ALA A 138 6.19 -8.26 55.98
C ALA A 138 5.29 -8.97 57.01
N ALA A 139 4.82 -10.18 56.72
CA ALA A 139 4.07 -11.00 57.67
C ALA A 139 4.94 -11.41 58.88
N ALA A 140 6.17 -11.87 58.63
CA ALA A 140 7.11 -12.22 59.71
C ALA A 140 7.46 -11.02 60.59
N ALA A 141 7.68 -9.84 60.01
CA ALA A 141 7.95 -8.61 60.75
C ALA A 141 6.75 -8.19 61.62
N ARG A 142 5.52 -8.31 61.10
CA ARG A 142 4.29 -8.05 61.89
C ARG A 142 4.17 -9.01 63.07
N HIS A 143 4.40 -10.30 62.85
CA HIS A 143 4.35 -11.30 63.91
C HIS A 143 5.40 -11.04 65.00
N GLN A 144 6.63 -10.66 64.60
CA GLN A 144 7.66 -10.27 65.56
C GLN A 144 7.24 -9.05 66.39
N TYR A 145 6.68 -8.02 65.73
CA TYR A 145 6.18 -6.84 66.40
C TYR A 145 5.05 -7.16 67.40
N GLU A 146 4.10 -8.02 67.02
CA GLU A 146 3.04 -8.49 67.92
C GLU A 146 3.62 -9.20 69.15
N LYS A 147 4.64 -10.05 68.96
CA LYS A 147 5.34 -10.71 70.07
C LYS A 147 6.01 -9.71 71.00
N ASP A 148 6.73 -8.73 70.45
CA ASP A 148 7.42 -7.69 71.23
C ASP A 148 6.41 -6.83 72.03
N VAL A 149 5.25 -6.52 71.44
CA VAL A 149 4.16 -5.81 72.11
C VAL A 149 3.57 -6.63 73.26
N CYS A 150 3.33 -7.94 73.06
CA CYS A 150 2.88 -8.84 74.12
C CYS A 150 3.89 -8.89 75.27
N GLU A 151 5.18 -9.10 74.98
CA GLU A 151 6.25 -9.13 76.00
C GLU A 151 6.35 -7.81 76.77
N LEU A 152 6.21 -6.67 76.08
CA LEU A 152 6.21 -5.36 76.73
C LEU A 152 4.98 -5.16 77.63
N THR A 153 3.82 -5.62 77.18
CA THR A 153 2.56 -5.55 77.95
C THR A 153 2.67 -6.37 79.23
N ASP A 154 3.18 -7.61 79.14
CA ASP A 154 3.43 -8.47 80.31
C ASP A 154 4.38 -7.81 81.31
N ARG A 155 5.45 -7.15 80.82
CA ARG A 155 6.39 -6.40 81.67
C ARG A 155 5.73 -5.23 82.38
N ILE A 156 4.87 -4.47 81.69
CA ILE A 156 4.11 -3.35 82.28
C ILE A 156 3.19 -3.87 83.39
N ASP A 157 2.45 -4.94 83.13
CA ASP A 157 1.53 -5.54 84.11
C ASP A 157 2.26 -6.03 85.36
N CYS A 158 3.45 -6.63 85.20
CA CYS A 158 4.30 -7.01 86.32
C CYS A 158 4.74 -5.79 87.16
N LEU A 159 5.10 -4.68 86.51
CA LEU A 159 5.49 -3.44 87.20
C LEU A 159 4.33 -2.74 87.90
N VAL A 160 3.11 -2.84 87.37
CA VAL A 160 1.89 -2.30 88.00
C VAL A 160 1.53 -3.12 89.23
N LYS A 161 1.51 -4.46 89.12
CA LYS A 161 1.25 -5.36 90.26
C LYS A 161 2.27 -5.19 91.38
N GLY A 162 3.56 -5.11 91.04
CA GLY A 162 4.62 -4.88 92.03
C GLY A 162 4.58 -3.52 92.74
N ARG A 163 3.86 -2.52 92.19
CA ARG A 163 3.59 -1.25 92.88
C ARG A 163 2.44 -1.37 93.87
N HIS A 164 1.36 -2.07 93.52
CA HIS A 164 0.24 -2.29 94.44
C HIS A 164 0.65 -3.01 95.73
N ASP A 165 1.58 -3.97 95.67
CA ASP A 165 2.08 -4.64 96.87
C ASP A 165 2.93 -3.73 97.78
N LYS A 166 3.52 -2.66 97.24
CA LYS A 166 4.30 -1.68 98.01
C LYS A 166 3.43 -0.58 98.62
N ASP A 167 2.38 -0.15 97.92
CA ASP A 167 1.49 0.92 98.38
C ASP A 167 0.44 0.44 99.39
N THR A 168 0.17 -0.88 99.47
CA THR A 168 -0.76 -1.45 100.48
C THR A 168 -0.17 -1.44 101.91
N LYS A 169 1.05 -0.91 102.13
CA LYS A 169 1.70 -0.84 103.45
C LYS A 169 1.82 0.57 104.06
N LEU A 170 1.30 1.61 103.42
CA LEU A 170 1.31 2.97 103.97
C LEU A 170 -0.06 3.64 103.73
N ALA A 171 -0.99 3.43 104.66
CA ALA A 171 -2.02 4.43 104.94
C ALA A 171 -1.34 5.63 105.62
N PRO A 172 -1.80 6.86 105.36
CA PRO A 172 -2.77 7.43 106.27
C PRO A 172 -3.92 8.20 105.59
N ASP A 173 -4.99 8.32 106.35
CA ASP A 173 -6.10 9.25 106.18
C ASP A 173 -5.62 10.65 105.77
N THR A 174 -6.40 11.34 104.93
CA THR A 174 -7.10 12.60 105.30
C THR A 174 -7.88 13.13 104.09
N ASN A 175 -9.13 13.49 104.36
CA ASN A 175 -10.06 14.28 103.53
C ASN A 175 -9.43 15.52 102.86
N GLN A 176 -9.92 15.92 101.68
CA GLN A 176 -10.78 17.11 101.53
C GLN A 176 -11.04 17.49 100.07
N ALA A 177 -12.22 18.09 99.90
CA ALA A 177 -12.84 18.63 98.70
C ALA A 177 -12.02 19.71 97.97
N GLY A 178 -12.35 19.93 96.69
CA GLY A 178 -11.90 21.13 95.97
C GLY A 178 -12.38 21.21 94.52
N HIS A 179 -13.27 22.15 94.25
CA HIS A 179 -13.74 22.63 92.94
C HIS A 179 -12.65 23.26 92.05
N GLY A 180 -12.95 23.34 90.74
CA GLY A 180 -12.31 24.22 89.74
C GLY A 180 -11.84 23.41 88.52
N GLY A 181 -12.27 23.60 87.28
CA GLY A 181 -12.65 24.84 86.60
C GLY A 181 -11.43 25.44 85.86
N ALA A 182 -11.20 25.03 84.59
CA ALA A 182 -10.52 25.78 83.50
C ALA A 182 -10.04 24.77 82.42
N LYS A 183 -10.47 24.82 81.15
CA LYS A 183 -10.10 25.73 80.04
C LYS A 183 -8.66 25.57 79.51
N ALA A 184 -8.63 25.29 78.19
CA ALA A 184 -7.63 25.62 77.17
C ALA A 184 -6.36 24.75 76.98
N ALA A 185 -6.20 24.32 75.72
CA ALA A 185 -4.99 24.25 74.88
C ALA A 185 -5.05 22.93 74.06
N VAL A 186 -5.50 22.94 72.79
CA VAL A 186 -4.69 23.24 71.60
C VAL A 186 -3.25 22.78 71.79
N GLY A 187 -3.00 21.51 71.48
CA GLY A 187 -1.67 20.91 71.37
C GLY A 187 -1.59 20.18 70.05
N GLN A 188 -0.73 20.66 69.16
CA GLN A 188 -0.43 20.14 67.84
C GLN A 188 -0.06 18.65 67.91
N GLU A 189 -0.82 17.82 67.21
CA GLU A 189 -0.42 16.46 66.89
C GLU A 189 0.58 16.53 65.73
N GLY A 190 1.86 16.45 66.09
CA GLY A 190 2.97 16.39 65.15
C GLY A 190 2.90 15.12 64.32
N ASP A 191 2.59 15.29 63.04
CA ASP A 191 2.76 14.31 61.97
C ASP A 191 4.24 13.89 61.89
N ARG A 192 4.63 12.92 62.72
CA ARG A 192 5.98 12.34 62.77
C ARG A 192 6.10 11.28 61.68
N ARG A 193 5.97 11.69 60.42
CA ARG A 193 6.43 10.90 59.27
C ARG A 193 7.93 10.69 59.40
N HIS A 194 8.30 9.48 59.78
CA HIS A 194 9.66 8.99 59.58
C HIS A 194 9.91 8.90 58.07
N SER A 195 10.48 9.97 57.53
CA SER A 195 11.16 10.00 56.25
C SER A 195 12.44 9.17 56.37
N MET A 196 12.34 7.87 56.12
CA MET A 196 13.49 7.06 55.72
C MET A 196 13.78 7.33 54.25
N ALA A 197 14.56 8.39 54.01
CA ALA A 197 15.31 8.59 52.78
C ALA A 197 16.23 7.37 52.59
N ALA A 198 16.02 6.62 51.50
CA ALA A 198 16.86 6.70 50.32
C ALA A 198 18.32 6.31 50.59
N ASP A 199 18.57 5.00 50.66
CA ASP A 199 19.88 4.48 50.31
C ASP A 199 19.72 3.09 49.70
N LYS A 200 19.77 3.04 48.36
CA LYS A 200 19.96 1.87 47.48
C LYS A 200 19.71 2.28 46.02
N LYS A 201 20.60 3.10 45.46
CA LYS A 201 20.69 3.34 44.01
C LYS A 201 22.14 3.34 43.56
N THR A 202 22.81 2.19 43.63
CA THR A 202 24.15 2.03 43.05
C THR A 202 24.51 0.59 42.75
N THR A 203 23.71 -0.16 41.98
CA THR A 203 24.18 -1.46 41.45
C THR A 203 23.49 -2.02 40.20
N THR A 204 22.81 -1.21 39.39
CA THR A 204 22.17 -1.74 38.16
C THR A 204 22.30 -0.81 36.95
N ARG A 205 23.38 -0.01 36.90
CA ARG A 205 23.72 0.83 35.73
C ARG A 205 24.91 0.31 34.93
N GLN A 206 25.66 -0.67 35.45
CA GLN A 206 26.89 -1.15 34.82
C GLN A 206 26.69 -2.39 33.93
N GLN A 207 25.57 -3.10 34.05
CA GLN A 207 25.27 -4.28 33.22
C GLN A 207 24.55 -3.97 31.88
N ARG A 208 24.11 -2.72 31.65
CA ARG A 208 23.44 -2.32 30.40
C ARG A 208 24.35 -1.68 29.34
N LYS A 209 25.63 -1.44 29.64
CA LYS A 209 26.60 -0.91 28.66
C LYS A 209 27.37 -2.00 27.89
N SER A 210 27.27 -3.26 28.32
CA SER A 210 28.02 -4.37 27.70
C SER A 210 27.33 -5.00 26.48
N THR A 211 26.01 -4.80 26.32
CA THR A 211 25.24 -5.40 25.22
C THR A 211 25.04 -4.49 24.02
N PHE A 212 25.33 -3.18 24.14
CA PHE A 212 25.19 -2.22 23.03
C PHE A 212 26.46 -2.06 22.19
N ALA A 213 27.63 -2.40 22.74
CA ALA A 213 28.92 -2.29 22.03
C ALA A 213 29.19 -3.45 21.04
N LYS A 214 28.36 -4.51 21.03
CA LYS A 214 28.58 -5.72 20.22
C LYS A 214 27.77 -5.78 18.92
N LEU A 215 26.93 -4.77 18.64
CA LEU A 215 26.09 -4.70 17.43
C LEU A 215 26.58 -3.69 16.37
N HIS A 216 27.63 -2.92 16.66
CA HIS A 216 28.16 -1.90 15.74
C HIS A 216 29.38 -2.33 14.91
N ALA A 217 29.80 -3.61 14.99
CA ALA A 217 31.01 -4.11 14.35
C ALA A 217 30.77 -4.97 13.09
N GLN A 218 29.58 -4.90 12.47
CA GLN A 218 29.21 -5.81 11.36
C GLN A 218 28.67 -5.10 10.11
N PHE A 219 28.96 -3.83 9.91
CA PHE A 219 28.61 -3.07 8.69
C PHE A 219 29.73 -2.10 8.31
N ASP A 220 30.89 -2.63 7.97
CA ASP A 220 31.93 -1.92 7.23
C ASP A 220 32.42 -2.86 6.11
N GLY A 221 32.05 -2.57 4.87
CA GLY A 221 32.57 -3.33 3.73
C GLY A 221 31.74 -3.33 2.45
N VAL A 222 31.39 -2.17 1.91
CA VAL A 222 31.15 -2.05 0.46
C VAL A 222 32.07 -0.95 -0.06
N LYS A 223 33.18 -1.39 -0.65
CA LYS A 223 34.13 -0.55 -1.38
C LYS A 223 33.53 -0.21 -2.73
N ASP A 224 33.47 1.08 -3.03
CA ASP A 224 33.34 1.62 -4.37
C ASP A 224 34.58 1.26 -5.21
N GLU A 225 34.37 0.88 -6.46
CA GLU A 225 35.38 0.94 -7.52
C GLU A 225 34.75 1.56 -8.79
N PRO A 226 35.48 2.44 -9.52
CA PRO A 226 34.94 3.23 -10.62
C PRO A 226 35.31 2.67 -12.00
N GLY A 227 34.33 2.54 -12.90
CA GLY A 227 34.54 2.11 -14.29
C GLY A 227 34.04 3.14 -15.30
N HIS A 228 34.93 4.02 -15.75
CA HIS A 228 34.78 4.81 -16.98
C HIS A 228 34.85 3.89 -18.21
N ASN A 229 33.93 4.00 -19.17
CA ASN A 229 34.27 3.77 -20.57
C ASN A 229 33.47 4.67 -21.54
N LYS A 230 34.17 5.10 -22.59
CA LYS A 230 33.83 6.17 -23.55
C LYS A 230 33.25 5.62 -24.85
N GLY A 231 32.54 6.49 -25.57
CA GLY A 231 32.18 6.38 -27.00
C GLY A 231 30.67 6.55 -27.20
N GLY A 232 30.11 7.37 -28.08
CA GLY A 232 30.61 8.11 -29.22
C GLY A 232 29.43 8.30 -30.19
N ALA A 233 29.07 9.56 -30.46
CA ALA A 233 28.26 10.08 -31.57
C ALA A 233 26.78 9.64 -31.80
N ARG A 234 25.89 10.61 -31.52
CA ARG A 234 24.53 10.91 -32.07
C ARG A 234 24.45 10.81 -33.62
N PRO A 235 23.27 10.68 -34.28
CA PRO A 235 22.08 11.57 -34.17
C PRO A 235 20.73 10.82 -34.17
N THR A 236 19.71 11.19 -33.37
CA THR A 236 18.66 12.18 -33.73
C THR A 236 17.88 12.58 -32.48
N ALA A 237 17.43 13.83 -32.42
CA ALA A 237 16.84 14.46 -31.24
C ALA A 237 15.45 13.91 -30.86
N PRO A 238 15.27 13.38 -29.62
CA PRO A 238 13.96 13.33 -29.00
C PRO A 238 13.68 14.67 -28.29
N THR A 239 12.43 15.07 -28.41
CA THR A 239 11.71 16.16 -27.75
C THR A 239 12.15 16.40 -26.29
N PRO A 240 12.27 17.65 -25.82
CA PRO A 240 12.73 17.95 -24.46
C PRO A 240 11.81 17.29 -23.42
N VAL A 241 12.33 16.26 -22.78
CA VAL A 241 11.73 15.64 -21.61
C VAL A 241 11.72 16.70 -20.52
N SER A 242 10.51 17.08 -20.10
CA SER A 242 10.28 18.09 -19.06
C SER A 242 11.15 17.76 -17.83
N PRO A 243 11.85 18.75 -17.23
CA PRO A 243 12.69 18.51 -16.06
C PRO A 243 11.89 17.84 -14.95
N LEU A 244 12.42 16.74 -14.41
CA LEU A 244 11.91 16.10 -13.20
C LEU A 244 11.66 17.18 -12.13
N PRO A 245 10.49 17.17 -11.46
CA PRO A 245 10.16 18.14 -10.43
C PRO A 245 11.26 18.19 -9.36
N LEU A 246 11.75 19.40 -9.09
CA LEU A 246 12.77 19.68 -8.09
C LEU A 246 12.34 19.19 -6.69
N PRO A 247 13.30 18.82 -5.81
CA PRO A 247 13.04 18.25 -4.50
C PRO A 247 12.07 19.12 -3.67
N LEU A 248 11.06 18.44 -3.12
CA LEU A 248 9.99 18.98 -2.28
C LEU A 248 10.53 19.96 -1.23
N ALA A 249 10.04 21.20 -1.26
CA ALA A 249 10.08 22.06 -0.09
C ALA A 249 9.39 21.34 1.07
N SER A 250 9.98 21.40 2.28
CA SER A 250 9.59 20.63 3.48
C SER A 250 8.13 20.77 3.93
N ASP A 251 7.37 21.67 3.31
CA ASP A 251 5.96 21.92 3.60
C ASP A 251 4.98 21.08 2.74
N GLY A 252 5.50 20.26 1.80
CA GLY A 252 4.66 19.44 0.90
C GLY A 252 3.79 20.29 -0.04
N LYS A 253 4.29 21.46 -0.45
CA LYS A 253 3.64 22.36 -1.40
C LYS A 253 4.46 22.50 -2.68
N PHE A 254 3.75 22.67 -3.79
CA PHE A 254 4.27 22.83 -5.14
C PHE A 254 3.98 24.25 -5.62
N LYS A 255 4.98 24.90 -6.21
CA LYS A 255 4.80 26.21 -6.84
C LYS A 255 4.26 26.01 -8.25
N TRP A 256 3.07 26.55 -8.53
CA TRP A 256 2.45 26.52 -9.85
C TRP A 256 2.96 27.66 -10.73
N SER A 257 2.64 27.60 -12.03
CA SER A 257 3.02 28.62 -13.02
C SER A 257 2.50 30.04 -12.68
N ASP A 258 1.38 30.13 -11.94
CA ASP A 258 0.80 31.37 -11.42
C ASP A 258 1.57 31.97 -10.22
N GLY A 259 2.56 31.25 -9.71
CA GLY A 259 3.36 31.64 -8.54
C GLY A 259 2.74 31.29 -7.19
N HIS A 260 1.51 30.77 -7.14
CA HIS A 260 0.88 30.30 -5.92
C HIS A 260 1.42 28.93 -5.50
N LEU A 261 1.27 28.63 -4.20
CA LEU A 261 1.70 27.36 -3.60
C LEU A 261 0.49 26.46 -3.37
N HIS A 262 0.49 25.30 -4.00
CA HIS A 262 -0.59 24.31 -3.97
C HIS A 262 -0.12 23.00 -3.36
N ARG A 263 -1.05 22.18 -2.87
CA ARG A 263 -0.72 20.87 -2.25
C ARG A 263 -0.56 19.71 -3.25
N ALA A 264 -0.81 19.94 -4.53
CA ALA A 264 -0.55 18.99 -5.60
C ALA A 264 0.20 19.67 -6.76
N PRO A 265 0.97 18.93 -7.58
CA PRO A 265 1.56 19.45 -8.82
C PRO A 265 0.50 19.96 -9.80
N GLU A 266 0.83 20.99 -10.59
CA GLU A 266 -0.11 21.66 -11.51
C GLU A 266 -0.77 20.69 -12.49
N ARG A 267 -0.04 19.67 -12.96
CA ARG A 267 -0.54 18.67 -13.91
C ARG A 267 -1.11 17.42 -13.24
N TRP A 268 -1.19 17.38 -11.92
CA TRP A 268 -1.69 16.23 -11.20
C TRP A 268 -3.16 15.96 -11.54
N ARG A 269 -3.49 14.67 -11.68
CA ARG A 269 -4.85 14.18 -11.89
C ARG A 269 -5.28 13.40 -10.67
N CYS A 270 -6.47 13.68 -10.17
CA CYS A 270 -7.05 12.87 -9.11
C CYS A 270 -7.27 11.45 -9.67
N PRO A 271 -6.70 10.40 -9.05
CA PRO A 271 -6.80 9.05 -9.57
C PRO A 271 -8.22 8.51 -9.44
N GLU A 272 -8.69 7.83 -10.48
CA GLU A 272 -9.87 6.98 -10.36
C GLU A 272 -9.44 5.68 -9.67
N ALA A 273 -9.96 5.48 -8.46
CA ALA A 273 -9.53 4.39 -7.58
C ALA A 273 -10.74 3.77 -6.87
N THR A 274 -10.54 2.61 -6.25
CA THR A 274 -11.56 2.01 -5.37
C THR A 274 -11.72 2.83 -4.09
N CYS A 275 -12.83 2.64 -3.38
CA CYS A 275 -13.02 3.27 -2.05
C CYS A 275 -11.89 2.93 -1.07
N LYS A 276 -11.37 1.69 -1.13
CA LYS A 276 -10.29 1.20 -0.26
C LYS A 276 -8.98 1.93 -0.54
N THR A 277 -8.62 2.10 -1.82
CA THR A 277 -7.42 2.85 -2.21
C THR A 277 -7.58 4.33 -1.89
N LEU A 278 -8.74 4.92 -2.16
CA LEU A 278 -8.99 6.32 -1.81
C LEU A 278 -8.94 6.55 -0.30
N TRP A 279 -9.40 5.61 0.54
CA TRP A 279 -9.25 5.69 2.00
C TRP A 279 -7.79 5.79 2.42
N CYS A 280 -6.90 5.00 1.82
CA CYS A 280 -5.45 5.13 2.03
C CYS A 280 -4.94 6.52 1.62
N TYR A 281 -5.28 6.99 0.42
CA TYR A 281 -4.87 8.31 -0.06
C TYR A 281 -5.43 9.46 0.80
N TRP A 282 -6.64 9.28 1.35
CA TRP A 282 -7.32 10.29 2.16
C TRP A 282 -6.54 10.64 3.43
N PHE A 283 -6.03 9.61 4.11
CA PHE A 283 -5.33 9.74 5.40
C PHE A 283 -3.81 9.74 5.29
N ARG A 284 -3.25 8.99 4.35
CA ARG A 284 -1.79 8.77 4.24
C ARG A 284 -1.16 9.40 3.00
N GLY A 285 -1.99 9.92 2.08
CA GLY A 285 -1.52 10.49 0.83
C GLY A 285 -1.12 9.45 -0.21
N ASP A 286 -0.61 9.94 -1.34
CA ASP A 286 -0.10 9.14 -2.43
C ASP A 286 1.43 9.29 -2.49
N VAL A 287 2.13 8.29 -1.95
CA VAL A 287 3.60 8.29 -1.85
C VAL A 287 4.25 8.29 -3.24
N VAL A 288 3.64 7.65 -4.23
CA VAL A 288 4.20 7.52 -5.59
C VAL A 288 4.25 8.89 -6.27
N ASN A 289 3.16 9.64 -6.15
CA ASN A 289 3.06 11.00 -6.72
C ASN A 289 3.49 12.09 -5.73
N GLN A 290 3.98 11.72 -4.55
CA GLN A 290 4.39 12.62 -3.47
C GLN A 290 3.29 13.61 -3.05
N ILE A 291 2.04 13.16 -3.06
CA ILE A 291 0.88 13.96 -2.65
C ILE A 291 0.59 13.65 -1.19
N GLY A 292 0.44 14.70 -0.37
CA GLY A 292 0.01 14.54 1.01
C GLY A 292 -1.42 13.97 1.14
N PRO A 293 -1.92 13.78 2.37
CA PRO A 293 -3.26 13.27 2.61
C PRO A 293 -4.35 14.07 1.89
N PHE A 294 -5.20 13.39 1.10
CA PHE A 294 -6.17 14.06 0.22
C PHE A 294 -7.21 14.88 1.00
N GLN A 295 -7.42 14.59 2.29
CA GLN A 295 -8.31 15.37 3.14
C GLN A 295 -7.96 16.87 3.15
N PHE A 296 -6.67 17.20 2.98
CA PHE A 296 -6.17 18.58 2.97
C PHE A 296 -6.18 19.25 1.59
N LEU A 297 -6.48 18.51 0.51
CA LEU A 297 -6.57 19.07 -0.85
C LEU A 297 -7.87 19.88 -1.01
N LYS A 298 -7.74 21.12 -1.46
CA LYS A 298 -8.86 21.98 -1.85
C LYS A 298 -9.11 21.89 -3.35
N ALA A 299 -10.28 22.36 -3.80
CA ALA A 299 -10.57 22.46 -5.22
C ALA A 299 -9.58 23.38 -5.97
N SER A 300 -9.02 24.39 -5.28
CA SER A 300 -7.97 25.26 -5.82
C SER A 300 -6.61 24.56 -5.95
N ASP A 301 -6.38 23.44 -5.25
CA ASP A 301 -5.13 22.67 -5.35
C ASP A 301 -5.11 21.75 -6.57
N VAL A 302 -6.14 21.78 -7.43
CA VAL A 302 -6.30 20.87 -8.57
C VAL A 302 -6.74 21.65 -9.80
N ASP A 303 -5.94 21.61 -10.87
CA ASP A 303 -6.16 22.42 -12.07
C ASP A 303 -7.38 21.91 -12.87
N HIS A 304 -7.43 20.61 -13.12
CA HIS A 304 -8.40 20.02 -14.04
C HIS A 304 -9.79 19.85 -13.45
N ILE A 305 -10.81 20.28 -14.21
CA ILE A 305 -12.21 20.24 -13.78
C ILE A 305 -12.70 18.83 -13.43
N ASP A 306 -12.30 17.82 -14.19
CA ASP A 306 -12.68 16.43 -13.92
C ASP A 306 -12.08 15.93 -12.62
N SER A 307 -10.81 16.26 -12.36
CA SER A 307 -10.14 15.92 -11.10
C SER A 307 -10.74 16.66 -9.91
N ARG A 308 -11.20 17.91 -10.08
CA ARG A 308 -11.95 18.64 -9.04
C ARG A 308 -13.28 17.96 -8.72
N ASN A 309 -14.03 17.58 -9.76
CA ASN A 309 -15.30 16.86 -9.60
C ASN A 309 -15.09 15.52 -8.91
N LEU A 310 -14.05 14.78 -9.32
CA LEU A 310 -13.71 13.49 -8.76
C LEU A 310 -13.29 13.60 -7.29
N LEU A 311 -12.45 14.59 -6.94
CA LEU A 311 -12.09 14.88 -5.55
C LEU A 311 -13.32 15.25 -4.70
N ALA A 312 -14.27 16.02 -5.24
CA ALA A 312 -15.51 16.37 -4.53
C ALA A 312 -16.39 15.13 -4.26
N ARG A 313 -16.53 14.23 -5.24
CA ARG A 313 -17.22 12.94 -5.07
C ARG A 313 -16.54 12.07 -4.02
N GLY A 314 -15.21 11.94 -4.11
CA GLY A 314 -14.39 11.20 -3.16
C GLY A 314 -14.55 11.74 -1.73
N ARG A 315 -14.54 13.07 -1.57
CA ARG A 315 -14.78 13.74 -0.29
C ARG A 315 -16.12 13.34 0.34
N ALA A 316 -17.20 13.38 -0.44
CA ALA A 316 -18.52 13.00 0.05
C ALA A 316 -18.60 11.53 0.52
N VAL A 317 -17.96 10.60 -0.22
CA VAL A 317 -17.88 9.18 0.18
C VAL A 317 -17.05 9.01 1.46
N MET A 318 -15.88 9.65 1.54
CA MET A 318 -14.98 9.56 2.69
C MET A 318 -15.59 10.17 3.95
N GLU A 319 -16.27 11.32 3.83
CA GLU A 319 -16.99 11.94 4.95
C GLU A 319 -18.08 11.02 5.51
N GLN A 320 -18.80 10.30 4.64
CA GLN A 320 -19.80 9.35 5.08
C GLN A 320 -19.18 8.12 5.77
N LEU A 321 -18.07 7.59 5.24
CA LEU A 321 -17.33 6.50 5.88
C LEU A 321 -16.77 6.91 7.24
N ILE A 322 -16.19 8.10 7.36
CA ILE A 322 -15.69 8.65 8.62
C ILE A 322 -16.83 8.80 9.63
N LYS A 323 -17.98 9.33 9.20
CA LYS A 323 -19.17 9.44 10.04
C LYS A 323 -19.63 8.09 10.57
N ILE A 324 -19.62 7.05 9.72
CA ILE A 324 -19.95 5.68 10.12
C ILE A 324 -18.90 5.13 11.09
N ALA A 325 -17.61 5.34 10.85
CA ALA A 325 -16.55 4.89 11.74
C ALA A 325 -16.69 5.50 13.15
N MET A 326 -16.95 6.81 13.23
CA MET A 326 -17.11 7.51 14.50
C MET A 326 -18.39 7.07 15.24
N ALA A 327 -19.52 6.98 14.53
CA ALA A 327 -20.82 6.67 15.16
C ALA A 327 -21.04 5.17 15.42
N GLY A 328 -20.56 4.29 14.53
CA GLY A 328 -20.84 2.86 14.56
C GLY A 328 -19.71 2.00 15.15
N LEU A 329 -18.46 2.47 15.07
CA LEU A 329 -17.28 1.73 15.56
C LEU A 329 -16.64 2.37 16.79
N ASN A 330 -17.24 3.44 17.34
CA ASN A 330 -16.76 4.20 18.50
C ASN A 330 -15.32 4.72 18.35
N VAL A 331 -14.93 5.10 17.13
CA VAL A 331 -13.63 5.71 16.89
C VAL A 331 -13.62 7.13 17.45
N PRO A 332 -12.69 7.48 18.37
CA PRO A 332 -12.80 8.72 19.15
C PRO A 332 -12.56 10.00 18.34
N SER A 333 -11.72 9.95 17.30
CA SER A 333 -11.46 11.10 16.44
C SER A 333 -10.92 10.72 15.07
N ILE A 334 -10.87 11.68 14.15
CA ILE A 334 -10.29 11.51 12.81
C ILE A 334 -8.77 11.30 12.90
N GLU A 335 -8.10 11.99 13.82
CA GLU A 335 -6.67 11.85 14.10
C GLU A 335 -6.35 10.44 14.59
N HIS A 336 -7.24 9.85 15.39
CA HIS A 336 -7.09 8.46 15.81
C HIS A 336 -6.99 7.54 14.59
N ILE A 337 -7.95 7.62 13.64
CA ILE A 337 -7.94 6.84 12.39
C ILE A 337 -6.60 7.00 11.66
N ALA A 338 -6.12 8.24 11.50
CA ALA A 338 -4.87 8.51 10.79
C ALA A 338 -3.64 7.90 11.48
N SER A 339 -3.64 7.85 12.81
CA SER A 339 -2.55 7.33 13.65
C SER A 339 -2.61 5.82 13.89
N THR A 340 -3.74 5.18 13.59
CA THR A 340 -3.95 3.75 13.81
C THR A 340 -2.97 2.88 12.99
N HIS A 341 -2.53 1.76 13.57
CA HIS A 341 -1.67 0.78 12.90
C HIS A 341 -2.35 0.22 11.63
N SER A 342 -1.57 -0.12 10.59
CA SER A 342 -2.09 -0.50 9.27
C SER A 342 -3.16 -1.60 9.30
N SER A 343 -3.04 -2.60 10.18
CA SER A 343 -4.04 -3.67 10.31
C SER A 343 -5.40 -3.16 10.79
N GLU A 344 -5.40 -2.37 11.87
CA GLU A 344 -6.62 -1.82 12.46
C GLU A 344 -7.19 -0.69 11.58
N PHE A 345 -6.34 0.09 10.91
CA PHE A 345 -6.73 1.11 9.94
C PHE A 345 -7.58 0.53 8.80
N MET A 346 -7.16 -0.60 8.23
CA MET A 346 -7.94 -1.27 7.19
C MET A 346 -9.19 -1.95 7.76
N ALA A 347 -9.15 -2.47 8.98
CA ALA A 347 -10.33 -3.03 9.65
C ALA A 347 -11.40 -1.98 9.98
N ILE A 348 -11.02 -0.74 10.25
CA ILE A 348 -11.96 0.40 10.38
C ILE A 348 -12.63 0.66 9.04
N PHE A 349 -11.86 0.70 7.95
CA PHE A 349 -12.40 0.88 6.60
C PHE A 349 -13.38 -0.24 6.24
N ASP A 350 -12.96 -1.51 6.33
CA ASP A 350 -13.76 -2.65 5.88
C ASP A 350 -15.11 -2.69 6.63
N ARG A 351 -15.10 -2.50 7.97
CA ARG A 351 -16.33 -2.43 8.77
C ARG A 351 -17.21 -1.21 8.44
N SER A 352 -16.60 -0.04 8.23
CA SER A 352 -17.36 1.17 7.88
C SER A 352 -17.98 1.07 6.50
N PHE A 353 -17.28 0.43 5.56
CA PHE A 353 -17.76 0.19 4.21
C PHE A 353 -18.88 -0.84 4.19
N ASP A 354 -18.74 -1.95 4.94
CA ASP A 354 -19.81 -2.94 5.12
C ASP A 354 -21.10 -2.29 5.66
N ILE A 355 -20.99 -1.41 6.66
CA ILE A 355 -22.14 -0.64 7.17
C ILE A 355 -22.69 0.32 6.11
N LEU A 356 -21.82 0.99 5.33
CA LEU A 356 -22.25 1.92 4.27
C LEU A 356 -23.12 1.23 3.22
N VAL A 357 -22.74 0.01 2.81
CA VAL A 357 -23.47 -0.79 1.81
C VAL A 357 -24.57 -1.66 2.43
N GLY A 358 -24.71 -1.66 3.75
CA GLY A 358 -25.69 -2.46 4.48
C GLY A 358 -25.44 -3.96 4.38
N LYS A 359 -24.18 -4.40 4.41
CA LYS A 359 -23.81 -5.82 4.34
C LYS A 359 -24.27 -6.55 5.61
N THR A 360 -25.10 -7.58 5.46
CA THR A 360 -25.54 -8.43 6.56
C THR A 360 -24.53 -9.54 6.84
N ARG A 361 -24.73 -10.28 7.94
CA ARG A 361 -23.91 -11.47 8.27
C ARG A 361 -23.98 -12.55 7.19
N ASP A 362 -25.08 -12.60 6.45
CA ASP A 362 -25.29 -13.54 5.34
C ASP A 362 -24.61 -13.08 4.04
N GLY A 363 -23.97 -11.90 4.05
CA GLY A 363 -23.28 -11.31 2.90
C GLY A 363 -24.15 -10.44 2.01
N ASN A 364 -25.47 -10.42 2.20
CA ASN A 364 -26.39 -9.63 1.36
C ASN A 364 -26.29 -8.12 1.64
N LEU A 365 -26.45 -7.29 0.59
CA LEU A 365 -26.46 -5.83 0.69
C LEU A 365 -27.91 -5.34 0.86
N THR A 366 -28.17 -4.54 1.90
CA THR A 366 -29.53 -4.11 2.26
C THR A 366 -29.79 -2.62 2.11
N HIS A 367 -28.77 -1.81 1.85
CA HIS A 367 -28.95 -0.38 1.65
C HIS A 367 -29.48 -0.05 0.26
N ASP A 368 -30.40 0.93 0.19
CA ASP A 368 -30.97 1.46 -1.05
C ASP A 368 -29.89 1.73 -2.11
N GLY A 369 -30.06 1.12 -3.29
CA GLY A 369 -29.17 1.25 -4.44
C GLY A 369 -28.07 0.18 -4.52
N PHE A 370 -27.80 -0.54 -3.42
CA PHE A 370 -26.79 -1.60 -3.39
C PHE A 370 -27.40 -3.01 -3.45
N GLU A 371 -28.72 -3.17 -3.29
CA GLU A 371 -29.37 -4.47 -3.13
C GLU A 371 -29.26 -5.37 -4.36
N THR A 372 -29.07 -4.79 -5.55
CA THR A 372 -28.93 -5.52 -6.81
C THR A 372 -27.47 -5.82 -7.18
N ILE A 373 -26.51 -5.36 -6.37
CA ILE A 373 -25.08 -5.49 -6.66
C ILE A 373 -24.55 -6.72 -5.93
N ASN A 374 -23.72 -7.51 -6.60
CA ASN A 374 -23.05 -8.63 -5.96
C ASN A 374 -22.10 -8.11 -4.85
N PRO A 375 -22.18 -8.63 -3.61
CA PRO A 375 -21.36 -8.20 -2.49
C PRO A 375 -19.85 -8.28 -2.75
N ASP A 376 -19.38 -9.21 -3.57
CA ASP A 376 -17.96 -9.35 -3.87
C ASP A 376 -17.50 -8.33 -4.91
N GLN A 377 -18.41 -7.86 -5.78
CA GLN A 377 -18.09 -6.86 -6.80
C GLN A 377 -18.03 -5.43 -6.25
N VAL A 378 -18.85 -5.10 -5.25
CA VAL A 378 -18.96 -3.73 -4.73
C VAL A 378 -17.63 -3.22 -4.14
N ALA A 379 -16.78 -4.12 -3.64
CA ALA A 379 -15.44 -3.80 -3.13
C ALA A 379 -14.48 -3.27 -4.23
N TYR A 380 -14.73 -3.63 -5.49
CA TYR A 380 -13.92 -3.22 -6.64
C TYR A 380 -14.47 -1.98 -7.34
N TYR A 381 -15.63 -1.47 -6.93
CA TYR A 381 -16.19 -0.27 -7.53
C TYR A 381 -15.37 0.96 -7.19
N THR A 382 -15.27 1.86 -8.17
CA THR A 382 -14.62 3.16 -7.97
C THR A 382 -15.45 4.00 -7.01
N TYR A 383 -14.80 4.87 -6.24
CA TYR A 383 -15.54 5.75 -5.32
C TYR A 383 -16.52 6.69 -6.05
N ALA A 384 -16.27 7.00 -7.32
CA ALA A 384 -17.20 7.74 -8.16
C ALA A 384 -18.50 6.94 -8.38
N THR A 385 -18.40 5.65 -8.70
CA THR A 385 -19.56 4.77 -8.86
C THR A 385 -20.36 4.64 -7.56
N VAL A 386 -19.67 4.45 -6.43
CA VAL A 386 -20.29 4.39 -5.09
C VAL A 386 -21.02 5.70 -4.75
N TYR A 387 -20.42 6.85 -5.05
CA TYR A 387 -21.04 8.16 -4.89
C TYR A 387 -22.35 8.28 -5.69
N GLU A 388 -22.35 7.87 -6.96
CA GLU A 388 -23.55 7.94 -7.81
C GLU A 388 -24.69 7.06 -7.27
N ILE A 389 -24.37 5.87 -6.75
CA ILE A 389 -25.34 4.99 -6.09
C ILE A 389 -25.93 5.67 -4.84
N MET A 390 -25.08 6.23 -3.97
CA MET A 390 -25.49 6.95 -2.76
C MET A 390 -26.41 8.13 -3.09
N MET A 391 -26.09 8.91 -4.13
CA MET A 391 -26.88 10.06 -4.54
C MET A 391 -28.25 9.68 -5.12
N LYS A 392 -28.31 8.64 -5.93
CA LYS A 392 -29.59 8.10 -6.45
C LYS A 392 -30.49 7.60 -5.32
N ALA A 393 -29.92 6.89 -4.35
CA ALA A 393 -30.63 6.41 -3.16
C ALA A 393 -31.19 7.58 -2.33
N ASN A 394 -30.38 8.62 -2.09
CA ASN A 394 -30.82 9.81 -1.35
C ASN A 394 -31.94 10.56 -2.07
N LYS A 395 -31.90 10.67 -3.41
CA LYS A 395 -32.99 11.28 -4.19
C LYS A 395 -34.28 10.48 -4.03
N LYS A 396 -34.20 9.15 -4.12
CA LYS A 396 -35.35 8.25 -3.94
C LYS A 396 -35.97 8.38 -2.54
N ARG A 397 -35.15 8.48 -1.48
CA ARG A 397 -35.61 8.71 -0.11
C ARG A 397 -36.33 10.05 0.05
N LYS A 398 -35.79 11.14 -0.52
CA LYS A 398 -36.45 12.45 -0.50
C LYS A 398 -37.80 12.44 -1.23
N CYS A 399 -37.89 11.79 -2.39
CA CYS A 399 -39.15 11.65 -3.13
C CYS A 399 -40.21 10.79 -2.44
N ARG A 400 -39.82 9.88 -1.52
CA ARG A 400 -40.75 9.08 -0.72
C ARG A 400 -41.24 9.80 0.54
N ALA A 401 -40.50 10.82 0.98
CA ALA A 401 -40.80 11.60 2.18
C ALA A 401 -41.59 12.89 1.89
N SER A 402 -41.68 13.30 0.62
CA SER A 402 -42.54 14.38 0.12
C SER A 402 -43.82 13.78 -0.43
#